data_AF-A0A2V8LH41-F1
#
_entry.id   AF-A0A2V8LH41-F1
#
_cell.length_a   1.000
_cell.length_b   1.000
_cell.length_c   1.000
_cell.angle_alpha   90.00
_cell.angle_beta   90.00
_cell.angle_gamma   90.00
#
_symmetry.space_group_name_H-M   'P 1'
#
loop_
_entity.id
_entity.type
_entity.pdbx_description
1 polymer ?
#
loop_
_entity_poly.entity_id
_entity_poly.type
_entity_poly.pdbx_seq_one_letter_code
_entity_poly.pdbx_strand_id
1 'polypeptide(L)'
;MNLSSSIALVPSQSSTYDPNDRLASDTYDNNGNTTAANGNSYAYDFENRLTSLNGSSVRYVYDGDGNRVAKTVGGVTTNYLVDTNNPTGYAQVVDELQTGTVVRSFTYGHDLISQRVNGGSLSFYQYDGHGSVRLLTNASGAITDAYDYDAFGNLIYRSGTTPNDYLYCGEQFDANLGFYYLRARYMNPSSGRFWTMDSFGGESTDPTSLHKYLYASGDPLNRFDPSGRFSIAEEVAALDIGSIVSNLATLMIKGALWGAAYGAGEAYFKGEDVVEGTIKGAKWGALLGPLGAIRILQPFLVSAGLALGAKSVYDAYRDEEYGLALFRGIFFVAAAREVITSGTPSLNTGEVGVYRSINPETGEVQYVGITKSFEARAAAHLREKGIEIEEIEHLQNLSRDDARSVEQVLIEYYGLGKNQGTLLNKINSIAPSNPKYADMLRRGNEILQQAGFPWE
;
A
#
# COMPACT_ATOMS: atom_id res chain seq x y z
N MET A 1 -5.95 -13.25 41.12
CA MET A 1 -7.23 -12.68 40.67
C MET A 1 -7.95 -13.77 39.90
N ASN A 2 -9.09 -14.26 40.38
CA ASN A 2 -9.95 -15.12 39.56
C ASN A 2 -10.69 -14.20 38.58
N LEU A 3 -10.30 -14.25 37.31
CA LEU A 3 -11.01 -13.55 36.25
C LEU A 3 -12.21 -14.43 35.87
N SER A 4 -13.40 -14.10 36.39
CA SER A 4 -14.65 -14.71 35.93
C SER A 4 -15.28 -13.80 34.87
N SER A 5 -15.53 -14.34 33.68
CA SER A 5 -16.26 -13.63 32.63
C SER A 5 -17.75 -13.52 32.99
N SER A 6 -18.35 -12.34 32.78
CA SER A 6 -19.80 -12.14 32.84
C SER A 6 -20.50 -12.45 31.50
N ILE A 7 -19.73 -12.75 30.46
CA ILE A 7 -20.22 -13.09 29.12
C ILE A 7 -20.52 -14.58 29.08
N ALA A 8 -21.65 -14.96 28.47
CA ALA A 8 -22.01 -16.36 28.28
C ALA A 8 -20.91 -17.11 27.50
N LEU A 9 -20.64 -18.36 27.89
CA LEU A 9 -19.68 -19.20 27.17
C LEU A 9 -20.21 -19.47 25.76
N VAL A 10 -19.33 -19.34 24.77
CA VAL A 10 -19.62 -19.81 23.41
C VAL A 10 -19.80 -21.33 23.47
N PRO A 11 -20.95 -21.88 23.05
CA PRO A 11 -21.16 -23.31 23.04
C PRO A 11 -20.09 -24.01 22.20
N SER A 12 -19.56 -25.14 22.67
CA SER A 12 -18.68 -25.97 21.83
C SER A 12 -19.43 -26.37 20.56
N GLN A 13 -18.83 -26.03 19.42
CA GLN A 13 -19.28 -26.47 18.11
C GLN A 13 -18.28 -27.51 17.57
N SER A 14 -18.81 -28.47 16.83
CA SER A 14 -18.01 -29.44 16.09
C SER A 14 -18.45 -29.40 14.63
N SER A 15 -17.47 -29.33 13.74
CA SER A 15 -17.69 -29.31 12.30
C SER A 15 -16.84 -30.39 11.66
N THR A 16 -17.38 -31.01 10.62
CA THR A 16 -16.65 -31.95 9.77
C THR A 16 -16.40 -31.32 8.41
N TYR A 17 -15.26 -31.65 7.83
CA TYR A 17 -14.80 -31.09 6.56
C TYR A 17 -14.53 -32.21 5.57
N ASP A 18 -14.74 -31.92 4.29
CA ASP A 18 -14.33 -32.80 3.20
C ASP A 18 -12.84 -32.58 2.84
N PRO A 19 -12.25 -33.36 1.91
CA PRO A 19 -10.85 -33.21 1.53
C PRO A 19 -10.47 -31.87 0.88
N ASN A 20 -11.43 -31.01 0.56
CA ASN A 20 -11.24 -29.68 0.01
C ASN A 20 -11.52 -28.58 1.07
N ASP A 21 -11.48 -28.92 2.36
CA ASP A 21 -11.70 -28.03 3.49
C ASP A 21 -13.10 -27.36 3.52
N ARG A 22 -14.08 -28.00 2.86
CA ARG A 22 -15.47 -27.53 2.83
C ARG A 22 -16.27 -28.17 3.96
N LEU A 23 -17.14 -27.39 4.61
CA LEU A 23 -18.04 -27.93 5.63
C LEU A 23 -18.97 -29.00 5.04
N ALA A 24 -19.00 -30.18 5.64
CA ALA A 24 -19.85 -31.27 5.20
C ALA A 24 -21.37 -31.00 5.42
N SER A 25 -21.72 -30.01 6.22
CA SER A 25 -23.11 -29.56 6.45
C SER A 25 -23.67 -28.72 5.30
N ASP A 26 -22.80 -28.18 4.45
CA ASP A 26 -23.12 -27.18 3.45
C ASP A 26 -23.03 -27.79 2.06
N THR A 27 -23.57 -27.10 1.06
CA THR A 27 -23.49 -27.51 -0.35
C THR A 27 -22.70 -26.49 -1.15
N TYR A 28 -22.02 -26.98 -2.19
CA TYR A 28 -21.07 -26.18 -2.97
C TYR A 28 -21.24 -26.44 -4.46
N ASP A 29 -20.90 -25.44 -5.27
CA ASP A 29 -20.67 -25.66 -6.71
C ASP A 29 -19.25 -26.21 -6.98
N ASN A 30 -18.95 -26.44 -8.26
CA ASN A 30 -17.65 -26.96 -8.69
C ASN A 30 -16.50 -25.94 -8.52
N ASN A 31 -16.82 -24.65 -8.35
CA ASN A 31 -15.85 -23.59 -8.09
C ASN A 31 -15.59 -23.42 -6.58
N GLY A 32 -16.29 -24.16 -5.72
CA GLY A 32 -16.16 -24.07 -4.27
C GLY A 32 -16.95 -22.93 -3.65
N ASN A 33 -17.95 -22.38 -4.34
CA ASN A 33 -18.85 -21.41 -3.72
C ASN A 33 -19.92 -22.13 -2.92
N THR A 34 -20.21 -21.67 -1.71
CA THR A 34 -21.27 -22.26 -0.87
C THR A 34 -22.66 -21.92 -1.42
N THR A 35 -23.34 -22.89 -2.05
CA THR A 35 -24.64 -22.69 -2.70
C THR A 35 -25.84 -22.90 -1.77
N ALA A 36 -25.67 -23.60 -0.64
CA ALA A 36 -26.67 -23.64 0.42
C ALA A 36 -26.07 -23.98 1.78
N ALA A 37 -26.56 -23.34 2.84
CA ALA A 37 -26.21 -23.60 4.24
C ALA A 37 -27.30 -23.05 5.17
N ASN A 38 -27.55 -23.71 6.31
CA ASN A 38 -28.50 -23.26 7.34
C ASN A 38 -29.90 -22.90 6.81
N GLY A 39 -30.39 -23.63 5.79
CA GLY A 39 -31.69 -23.39 5.16
C GLY A 39 -31.72 -22.22 4.16
N ASN A 40 -30.60 -21.54 3.96
CA ASN A 40 -30.43 -20.51 2.93
C ASN A 40 -29.83 -21.09 1.65
N SER A 41 -30.18 -20.51 0.51
CA SER A 41 -29.56 -20.76 -0.80
C SER A 41 -28.89 -19.49 -1.34
N TYR A 42 -27.80 -19.68 -2.06
CA TYR A 42 -26.94 -18.61 -2.56
C TYR A 42 -26.67 -18.80 -4.05
N ALA A 43 -26.65 -17.71 -4.81
CA ALA A 43 -26.30 -17.73 -6.23
C ALA A 43 -25.09 -16.84 -6.50
N TYR A 44 -24.30 -17.23 -7.50
CA TYR A 44 -23.05 -16.59 -7.86
C TYR A 44 -23.02 -16.28 -9.36
N ASP A 45 -22.25 -15.26 -9.74
CA ASP A 45 -21.91 -15.04 -11.15
C ASP A 45 -20.70 -15.87 -11.60
N PHE A 46 -20.31 -15.71 -12.86
CA PHE A 46 -19.18 -16.45 -13.44
C PHE A 46 -17.81 -16.07 -12.83
N GLU A 47 -17.74 -14.98 -12.07
CA GLU A 47 -16.53 -14.53 -11.36
C GLU A 47 -16.58 -14.92 -9.87
N ASN A 48 -17.49 -15.83 -9.50
CA ASN A 48 -17.68 -16.33 -8.12
C ASN A 48 -18.13 -15.25 -7.13
N ARG A 49 -18.76 -14.17 -7.59
CA ARG A 49 -19.32 -13.13 -6.70
C ARG A 49 -20.74 -13.47 -6.32
N LEU A 50 -21.07 -13.35 -5.03
CA LEU A 50 -22.42 -13.63 -4.51
C LEU A 50 -23.42 -12.62 -5.08
N THR A 51 -24.35 -13.07 -5.92
CA THR A 51 -25.36 -12.22 -6.58
C THR A 51 -26.72 -12.29 -5.93
N SER A 52 -27.06 -13.38 -5.23
CA SER A 52 -28.33 -13.45 -4.51
C SER A 52 -28.37 -14.38 -3.30
N LEU A 53 -29.31 -14.07 -2.41
CA LEU A 53 -29.75 -14.91 -1.29
C LEU A 53 -31.20 -15.34 -1.52
N ASN A 54 -31.51 -16.59 -1.21
CA ASN A 54 -32.85 -17.20 -1.24
C ASN A 54 -33.63 -16.80 -2.50
N GLY A 55 -32.98 -17.03 -3.66
CA GLY A 55 -33.45 -16.63 -4.97
C GLY A 55 -33.27 -15.14 -5.23
N SER A 56 -34.12 -14.31 -4.67
CA SER A 56 -34.12 -12.85 -4.91
C SER A 56 -34.59 -12.05 -3.71
N SER A 57 -34.58 -12.65 -2.51
CA SER A 57 -34.89 -11.91 -1.28
C SER A 57 -33.87 -10.80 -1.04
N VAL A 58 -32.60 -11.10 -1.37
CA VAL A 58 -31.53 -10.13 -1.49
C VAL A 58 -30.83 -10.32 -2.83
N ARG A 59 -30.53 -9.21 -3.50
CA ARG A 59 -29.72 -9.19 -4.73
C ARG A 59 -28.57 -8.22 -4.60
N TYR A 60 -27.43 -8.58 -5.16
CA TYR A 60 -26.23 -7.75 -5.22
C TYR A 60 -25.83 -7.50 -6.67
N VAL A 61 -25.34 -6.30 -6.94
CA VAL A 61 -24.81 -5.90 -8.25
C VAL A 61 -23.39 -5.41 -8.05
N TYR A 62 -22.50 -5.83 -8.96
CA TYR A 62 -21.09 -5.46 -8.96
C TYR A 62 -20.76 -4.69 -10.24
N ASP A 63 -19.77 -3.81 -10.16
CA ASP A 63 -19.18 -3.18 -11.34
C ASP A 63 -18.22 -4.15 -12.08
N GLY A 64 -17.62 -3.67 -13.17
CA GLY A 64 -16.66 -4.45 -13.95
C GLY A 64 -15.36 -4.78 -13.22
N ASP A 65 -15.05 -4.08 -12.12
CA ASP A 65 -13.85 -4.30 -11.31
C ASP A 65 -14.13 -5.19 -10.09
N GLY A 66 -15.39 -5.57 -9.87
CA GLY A 66 -15.82 -6.45 -8.78
C GLY A 66 -16.23 -5.75 -7.49
N ASN A 67 -16.38 -4.43 -7.49
CA ASN A 67 -16.90 -3.71 -6.34
C ASN A 67 -18.42 -3.80 -6.31
N ARG A 68 -19.00 -4.04 -5.14
CA ARG A 68 -20.44 -4.04 -4.96
C ARG A 68 -20.98 -2.62 -5.09
N VAL A 69 -21.79 -2.38 -6.13
CA VAL A 69 -22.38 -1.06 -6.45
C VAL A 69 -23.87 -0.97 -6.17
N ALA A 70 -24.55 -2.08 -5.92
CA ALA A 70 -25.92 -2.03 -5.42
C ALA A 70 -26.32 -3.26 -4.60
N LYS A 71 -27.30 -3.05 -3.73
CA LYS A 71 -28.00 -4.09 -2.98
C LYS A 71 -29.49 -3.84 -3.02
N THR A 72 -30.27 -4.87 -3.31
CA THR A 72 -31.73 -4.83 -3.28
C THR A 72 -32.28 -5.79 -2.23
N VAL A 73 -33.09 -5.29 -1.30
CA VAL A 73 -33.77 -6.08 -0.26
C VAL A 73 -35.24 -5.69 -0.23
N GLY A 74 -36.14 -6.67 -0.31
CA GLY A 74 -37.59 -6.41 -0.20
C GLY A 74 -38.12 -5.40 -1.25
N GLY A 75 -37.48 -5.32 -2.41
CA GLY A 75 -37.81 -4.36 -3.47
C GLY A 75 -37.20 -2.96 -3.33
N VAL A 76 -36.47 -2.67 -2.25
CA VAL A 76 -35.73 -1.43 -2.06
C VAL A 76 -34.29 -1.61 -2.54
N THR A 77 -33.87 -0.82 -3.51
CA THR A 77 -32.51 -0.81 -4.03
C THR A 77 -31.73 0.36 -3.43
N THR A 78 -30.66 0.04 -2.72
CA THR A 78 -29.60 0.99 -2.36
C THR A 78 -28.47 0.88 -3.37
N ASN A 79 -28.14 1.98 -4.04
CA ASN A 79 -26.97 2.10 -4.90
C ASN A 79 -25.82 2.70 -4.08
N TYR A 80 -24.60 2.30 -4.39
CA TYR A 80 -23.39 2.74 -3.71
C TYR A 80 -22.56 3.58 -4.67
N LEU A 81 -22.24 4.81 -4.28
CA LEU A 81 -21.14 5.55 -4.88
C LEU A 81 -19.86 5.04 -4.25
N VAL A 82 -19.04 4.34 -5.04
CA VAL A 82 -17.81 3.71 -4.58
C VAL A 82 -16.62 4.55 -5.03
N ASP A 83 -15.78 4.95 -4.08
CA ASP A 83 -14.48 5.58 -4.34
C ASP A 83 -13.38 4.52 -4.20
N THR A 84 -12.69 4.24 -5.30
CA THR A 84 -11.54 3.32 -5.35
C THR A 84 -10.20 4.04 -5.22
N ASN A 85 -10.19 5.37 -5.20
CA ASN A 85 -8.99 6.20 -5.14
C ASN A 85 -9.02 7.10 -3.90
N ASN A 86 -9.05 6.47 -2.73
CA ASN A 86 -9.09 7.14 -1.44
C ASN A 86 -7.90 6.70 -0.55
N PRO A 87 -7.60 7.42 0.55
CA PRO A 87 -6.42 7.14 1.38
C PRO A 87 -6.42 5.81 2.13
N THR A 88 -7.55 5.08 2.16
CA THR A 88 -7.60 3.73 2.77
C THR A 88 -6.93 2.67 1.90
N GLY A 89 -6.72 2.96 0.60
CA GLY A 89 -6.16 1.99 -0.36
C GLY A 89 -7.15 0.92 -0.84
N TYR A 90 -8.40 0.96 -0.37
CA TYR A 90 -9.43 0.00 -0.73
C TYR A 90 -10.66 0.69 -1.32
N ALA A 91 -11.51 -0.05 -2.03
CA ALA A 91 -12.82 0.43 -2.46
C ALA A 91 -13.68 0.78 -1.23
N GLN A 92 -14.17 2.02 -1.16
CA GLN A 92 -15.00 2.53 -0.07
C GLN A 92 -16.32 3.10 -0.60
N VAL A 93 -17.42 2.85 0.08
CA VAL A 93 -18.70 3.50 -0.23
C VAL A 93 -18.69 4.89 0.37
N VAL A 94 -18.77 5.93 -0.44
CA VAL A 94 -18.82 7.32 0.02
C VAL A 94 -20.25 7.85 0.14
N ASP A 95 -21.17 7.35 -0.69
CA ASP A 95 -22.61 7.65 -0.58
C ASP A 95 -23.47 6.40 -0.81
N GLU A 96 -24.57 6.31 -0.07
CA GLU A 96 -25.68 5.40 -0.34
C GLU A 96 -26.85 6.19 -0.92
N LEU A 97 -27.40 5.70 -2.04
CA LEU A 97 -28.50 6.35 -2.75
C LEU A 97 -29.70 5.42 -2.88
N GLN A 98 -30.89 5.95 -2.61
CA GLN A 98 -32.16 5.29 -2.89
C GLN A 98 -33.00 6.21 -3.79
N THR A 99 -33.51 5.67 -4.90
CA THR A 99 -34.29 6.43 -5.90
C THR A 99 -33.58 7.74 -6.32
N GLY A 100 -32.25 7.66 -6.52
CA GLY A 100 -31.42 8.79 -6.95
C GLY A 100 -31.14 9.85 -5.87
N THR A 101 -31.62 9.68 -4.65
CA THR A 101 -31.36 10.60 -3.53
C THR A 101 -30.34 9.98 -2.58
N VAL A 102 -29.34 10.76 -2.17
CA VAL A 102 -28.39 10.36 -1.12
C VAL A 102 -29.13 10.19 0.20
N VAL A 103 -29.09 9.00 0.78
CA VAL A 103 -29.70 8.66 2.07
C VAL A 103 -28.66 8.57 3.19
N ARG A 104 -27.39 8.34 2.84
CA ARG A 104 -26.28 8.29 3.79
C ARG A 104 -24.99 8.71 3.06
N SER A 105 -24.18 9.52 3.72
CA SER A 105 -22.83 9.89 3.25
C SER A 105 -21.80 9.50 4.29
N PHE A 106 -20.63 9.09 3.82
CA PHE A 106 -19.50 8.68 4.64
C PHE A 106 -18.31 9.57 4.38
N THR A 107 -17.57 9.91 5.43
CA THR A 107 -16.33 10.70 5.34
C THR A 107 -15.16 9.83 5.76
N TYR A 108 -14.15 9.76 4.90
CA TYR A 108 -12.95 8.96 5.11
C TYR A 108 -11.70 9.84 5.26
N GLY A 109 -10.78 9.39 6.10
CA GLY A 109 -9.37 9.76 6.08
C GLY A 109 -8.56 8.52 5.71
N HIS A 110 -7.62 8.12 6.57
CA HIS A 110 -7.00 6.79 6.49
C HIS A 110 -7.95 5.66 6.89
N ASP A 111 -9.04 5.99 7.60
CA ASP A 111 -10.15 5.10 7.98
C ASP A 111 -11.49 5.86 7.85
N LEU A 112 -12.61 5.15 8.07
CA LEU A 112 -13.94 5.77 8.12
C LEU A 112 -14.06 6.68 9.37
N ILE A 113 -14.30 7.98 9.16
CA ILE A 113 -14.33 8.97 10.24
C ILE A 113 -15.75 9.17 10.76
N SER A 114 -16.71 9.35 9.84
CA SER A 114 -18.08 9.69 10.20
C SER A 114 -19.09 9.26 9.15
N GLN A 115 -20.34 9.11 9.58
CA GLN A 115 -21.49 8.98 8.71
C GLN A 115 -22.51 10.08 8.96
N ARG A 116 -23.17 10.53 7.89
CA ARG A 116 -24.28 11.47 7.92
C ARG A 116 -25.50 10.79 7.30
N VAL A 117 -26.53 10.55 8.10
CA VAL A 117 -27.82 10.08 7.59
C VAL A 117 -28.63 11.29 7.10
N ASN A 118 -29.19 11.22 5.89
CA ASN A 118 -30.00 12.31 5.35
C ASN A 118 -31.25 12.54 6.22
N GLY A 119 -31.48 13.80 6.62
CA GLY A 119 -32.52 14.14 7.60
C GLY A 119 -32.29 13.61 9.02
N GLY A 120 -31.14 12.97 9.28
CA GLY A 120 -30.80 12.33 10.55
C GLY A 120 -29.51 12.86 11.18
N SER A 121 -28.93 12.04 12.05
CA SER A 121 -27.75 12.39 12.86
C SER A 121 -26.44 12.29 12.07
N LEU A 122 -25.48 13.13 12.47
CA LEU A 122 -24.06 12.94 12.19
C LEU A 122 -23.45 12.12 13.33
N SER A 123 -22.79 11.01 12.99
CA SER A 123 -22.15 10.10 13.95
C SER A 123 -20.69 9.89 13.59
N PHE A 124 -19.83 9.84 14.59
CA PHE A 124 -18.38 9.64 14.44
C PHE A 124 -17.99 8.26 14.95
N TYR A 125 -17.17 7.56 14.17
CA TYR A 125 -16.73 6.20 14.48
C TYR A 125 -15.57 6.22 15.47
N GLN A 126 -15.61 5.32 16.46
CA GLN A 126 -14.53 5.08 17.41
C GLN A 126 -14.12 3.62 17.38
N TYR A 127 -12.83 3.36 17.27
CA TYR A 127 -12.27 2.05 16.98
C TYR A 127 -11.50 1.45 18.17
N ASP A 128 -11.40 0.12 18.22
CA ASP A 128 -10.38 -0.55 19.03
C ASP A 128 -9.04 -0.67 18.27
N GLY A 129 -8.03 -1.23 18.93
CA GLY A 129 -6.70 -1.43 18.33
C GLY A 129 -6.66 -2.45 17.18
N HIS A 130 -7.73 -3.21 16.96
CA HIS A 130 -7.88 -4.12 15.83
C HIS A 130 -8.67 -3.47 14.67
N GLY A 131 -9.07 -2.20 14.81
CA GLY A 131 -9.84 -1.47 13.80
C GLY A 131 -11.34 -1.80 13.83
N SER A 132 -11.85 -2.48 14.85
CA SER A 132 -13.30 -2.73 14.97
C SER A 132 -14.03 -1.53 15.56
N VAL A 133 -15.20 -1.17 15.04
CA VAL A 133 -16.01 -0.07 15.55
C VAL A 133 -16.56 -0.42 16.94
N ARG A 134 -16.11 0.26 17.98
CA ARG A 134 -16.60 0.04 19.35
C ARG A 134 -17.72 0.97 19.72
N LEU A 135 -17.68 2.21 19.27
CA LEU A 135 -18.64 3.24 19.66
C LEU A 135 -18.99 4.12 18.46
N LEU A 136 -20.21 4.66 18.49
CA LEU A 136 -20.54 5.88 17.76
C LEU A 136 -20.72 7.02 18.74
N THR A 137 -20.21 8.19 18.37
CA THR A 137 -20.42 9.43 19.14
C THR A 137 -21.13 10.47 18.30
N ASN A 138 -21.88 11.35 18.95
CA ASN A 138 -22.48 12.52 18.31
C ASN A 138 -21.47 13.69 18.24
N ALA A 139 -21.89 14.83 17.69
CA ALA A 139 -21.06 16.04 17.57
C ALA A 139 -20.60 16.65 18.91
N SER A 140 -21.21 16.31 20.04
CA SER A 140 -20.75 16.72 21.37
C SER A 140 -19.82 15.69 22.03
N GLY A 141 -19.45 14.62 21.32
CA GLY A 141 -18.64 13.52 21.84
C GLY A 141 -19.39 12.56 22.77
N ALA A 142 -20.72 12.65 22.87
CA ALA A 142 -21.50 11.71 23.68
C ALA A 142 -21.68 10.40 22.93
N ILE A 143 -21.50 9.27 23.63
CA ILE A 143 -21.68 7.92 23.09
C ILE A 143 -23.17 7.70 22.82
N THR A 144 -23.51 7.32 21.59
CA THR A 144 -24.88 7.02 21.15
C THR A 144 -25.11 5.53 20.93
N ASP A 145 -24.07 4.81 20.52
CA ASP A 145 -24.11 3.39 20.19
C ASP A 145 -22.81 2.75 20.69
N ALA A 146 -22.89 1.47 21.07
CA ALA A 146 -21.75 0.67 21.47
C ALA A 146 -21.87 -0.73 20.90
N TYR A 147 -20.73 -1.33 20.55
CA TYR A 147 -20.64 -2.67 19.97
C TYR A 147 -19.50 -3.45 20.61
N ASP A 148 -19.76 -4.71 20.97
CA ASP A 148 -18.73 -5.66 21.38
C ASP A 148 -18.80 -6.90 20.49
N TYR A 149 -17.63 -7.45 20.18
CA TYR A 149 -17.46 -8.59 19.29
C TYR A 149 -16.73 -9.75 19.98
N ASP A 150 -16.95 -10.96 19.49
CA ASP A 150 -15.99 -12.05 19.67
C ASP A 150 -14.80 -11.93 18.71
N ALA A 151 -13.87 -12.90 18.78
CA ALA A 151 -12.64 -12.87 17.99
C ALA A 151 -12.85 -12.90 16.47
N PHE A 152 -13.97 -13.44 15.98
CA PHE A 152 -14.28 -13.55 14.55
C PHE A 152 -15.29 -12.49 14.07
N GLY A 153 -15.67 -11.56 14.94
CA GLY A 153 -16.56 -10.46 14.59
C GLY A 153 -18.05 -10.73 14.80
N ASN A 154 -18.44 -11.79 15.51
CA ASN A 154 -19.85 -11.95 15.94
C ASN A 154 -20.17 -10.89 17.00
N LEU A 155 -21.26 -10.15 16.82
CA LEU A 155 -21.76 -9.19 17.80
C LEU A 155 -22.23 -9.93 19.07
N ILE A 156 -21.56 -9.68 20.19
CA ILE A 156 -21.94 -10.17 21.52
C ILE A 156 -22.74 -9.13 22.31
N TYR A 157 -22.58 -7.84 21.99
CA TYR A 157 -23.33 -6.75 22.58
C TYR A 157 -23.53 -5.63 21.55
N ARG A 158 -24.70 -5.00 21.60
CA ARG A 158 -25.03 -3.78 20.85
C ARG A 158 -25.96 -2.90 21.67
N SER A 159 -25.73 -1.59 21.61
CA SER A 159 -26.69 -0.57 22.04
C SER A 159 -26.84 0.52 20.98
N GLY A 160 -27.84 1.39 21.17
CA GLY A 160 -28.15 2.47 20.23
C GLY A 160 -29.01 2.02 19.04
N THR A 161 -29.51 3.00 18.29
CA THR A 161 -30.44 2.81 17.17
C THR A 161 -29.95 3.42 15.88
N THR A 162 -28.71 3.96 15.86
CA THR A 162 -28.14 4.53 14.64
C THR A 162 -28.00 3.43 13.59
N PRO A 163 -28.56 3.62 12.38
CA PRO A 163 -28.30 2.72 11.27
C PRO A 163 -26.80 2.70 10.98
N ASN A 164 -26.17 1.53 11.08
CA ASN A 164 -24.74 1.38 10.87
C ASN A 164 -24.46 -0.04 10.38
N ASP A 165 -23.80 -0.12 9.23
CA ASP A 165 -23.40 -1.39 8.62
C ASP A 165 -21.89 -1.62 8.80
N TYR A 166 -21.10 -0.64 9.22
CA TYR A 166 -19.65 -0.77 9.42
C TYR A 166 -19.33 -1.18 10.86
N LEU A 167 -18.79 -2.38 11.05
CA LEU A 167 -18.67 -3.03 12.36
C LEU A 167 -17.27 -3.59 12.62
N TYR A 168 -17.10 -4.91 12.69
CA TYR A 168 -15.82 -5.58 12.93
C TYR A 168 -14.79 -5.23 11.84
N CYS A 169 -13.55 -4.94 12.26
CA CYS A 169 -12.47 -4.41 11.42
C CYS A 169 -12.85 -3.19 10.56
N GLY A 170 -13.94 -2.48 10.90
CA GLY A 170 -14.42 -1.36 10.09
C GLY A 170 -15.06 -1.80 8.78
N GLU A 171 -15.42 -3.08 8.63
CA GLU A 171 -15.93 -3.66 7.39
C GLU A 171 -17.46 -3.73 7.37
N GLN A 172 -18.02 -3.76 6.16
CA GLN A 172 -19.47 -3.67 5.96
C GLN A 172 -20.15 -5.02 6.25
N PHE A 173 -20.89 -5.09 7.35
CA PHE A 173 -21.74 -6.20 7.74
C PHE A 173 -23.07 -6.18 7.00
N ASP A 174 -23.41 -7.29 6.36
CA ASP A 174 -24.70 -7.49 5.74
C ASP A 174 -25.65 -8.24 6.69
N ALA A 175 -26.51 -7.50 7.38
CA ALA A 175 -27.45 -8.09 8.34
C ALA A 175 -28.44 -9.11 7.75
N ASN A 176 -28.65 -9.15 6.43
CA ASN A 176 -29.53 -10.14 5.79
C ASN A 176 -28.80 -11.46 5.53
N LEU A 177 -27.47 -11.41 5.36
CA LEU A 177 -26.62 -12.61 5.22
C LEU A 177 -26.07 -13.06 6.57
N GLY A 178 -25.80 -12.12 7.47
CA GLY A 178 -24.97 -12.32 8.65
C GLY A 178 -23.46 -12.33 8.35
N PHE A 179 -23.02 -11.79 7.21
CA PHE A 179 -21.62 -11.85 6.74
C PHE A 179 -21.00 -10.46 6.60
N TYR A 180 -19.67 -10.39 6.71
CA TYR A 180 -18.90 -9.20 6.35
C TYR A 180 -18.54 -9.24 4.87
N TYR A 181 -18.77 -8.13 4.17
CA TYR A 181 -18.33 -7.93 2.80
C TYR A 181 -16.91 -7.38 2.78
N LEU A 182 -15.94 -8.22 2.41
CA LEU A 182 -14.53 -7.88 2.28
C LEU A 182 -14.19 -7.80 0.80
N ARG A 183 -14.96 -7.01 0.03
CA ARG A 183 -14.71 -6.73 -1.41
C ARG A 183 -14.71 -7.99 -2.29
N ALA A 184 -13.59 -8.71 -2.38
CA ALA A 184 -13.49 -9.92 -3.19
C ALA A 184 -14.33 -11.08 -2.63
N ARG A 185 -14.50 -11.18 -1.31
CA ARG A 185 -15.21 -12.29 -0.67
C ARG A 185 -16.10 -11.84 0.49
N TYR A 186 -17.00 -12.73 0.91
CA TYR A 186 -17.78 -12.57 2.13
C TYR A 186 -17.21 -13.47 3.22
N MET A 187 -16.94 -12.89 4.40
CA MET A 187 -16.52 -13.61 5.59
C MET A 187 -17.73 -13.87 6.50
N ASN A 188 -17.95 -15.13 6.85
CA ASN A 188 -18.99 -15.54 7.79
C ASN A 188 -18.41 -15.60 9.22
N PRO A 189 -18.75 -14.66 10.11
CA PRO A 189 -18.19 -14.59 11.46
C PRO A 189 -18.61 -15.78 12.32
N SER A 190 -19.80 -16.36 12.10
CA SER A 190 -20.30 -17.47 12.91
C SER A 190 -19.51 -18.76 12.69
N SER A 191 -18.85 -18.88 11.54
CA SER A 191 -18.03 -20.04 11.21
C SER A 191 -16.54 -19.70 11.03
N GLY A 192 -16.18 -18.41 11.12
CA GLY A 192 -14.81 -17.90 11.06
C GLY A 192 -14.11 -18.08 9.71
N ARG A 193 -14.86 -18.11 8.61
CA ARG A 193 -14.36 -18.51 7.28
C ARG A 193 -14.99 -17.71 6.15
N PHE A 194 -14.33 -17.72 4.99
CA PHE A 194 -14.89 -17.21 3.75
C PHE A 194 -15.99 -18.09 3.18
N TRP A 195 -16.94 -17.46 2.50
CA TRP A 195 -18.10 -18.11 1.87
C TRP A 195 -17.84 -18.61 0.45
N THR A 196 -16.68 -18.26 -0.10
CA THR A 196 -16.20 -18.70 -1.40
C THR A 196 -14.73 -19.08 -1.29
N MET A 197 -14.31 -19.99 -2.17
CA MET A 197 -12.93 -20.44 -2.26
C MET A 197 -11.99 -19.27 -2.62
N ASP A 198 -10.80 -19.23 -2.02
CA ASP A 198 -9.74 -18.32 -2.46
C ASP A 198 -9.29 -18.64 -3.88
N SER A 199 -9.19 -17.61 -4.72
CA SER A 199 -8.60 -17.73 -6.06
C SER A 199 -7.09 -17.95 -6.04
N PHE A 200 -6.41 -17.61 -4.94
CA PHE A 200 -4.98 -17.79 -4.81
C PHE A 200 -4.61 -19.28 -4.74
N GLY A 201 -3.63 -19.69 -5.54
CA GLY A 201 -3.17 -21.09 -5.62
C GLY A 201 -2.57 -21.62 -4.31
N GLY A 202 -2.10 -20.74 -3.43
CA GLY A 202 -1.34 -21.11 -2.23
C GLY A 202 0.13 -21.36 -2.54
N GLU A 203 0.94 -21.42 -1.50
CA GLU A 203 2.38 -21.67 -1.56
C GLU A 203 2.72 -22.95 -0.80
N SER A 204 3.55 -23.82 -1.38
CA SER A 204 3.99 -25.04 -0.71
C SER A 204 4.82 -24.78 0.56
N THR A 205 5.43 -23.60 0.65
CA THR A 205 6.24 -23.14 1.79
C THR A 205 5.41 -22.54 2.92
N ASP A 206 4.15 -22.19 2.65
CA ASP A 206 3.18 -21.76 3.65
C ASP A 206 1.94 -22.67 3.59
N PRO A 207 1.93 -23.75 4.38
CA PRO A 207 0.80 -24.67 4.40
C PRO A 207 -0.54 -24.02 4.76
N THR A 208 -0.55 -22.87 5.48
CA THR A 208 -1.81 -22.20 5.84
C THR A 208 -2.49 -21.56 4.63
N SER A 209 -1.72 -21.08 3.66
CA SER A 209 -2.21 -20.56 2.37
C SER A 209 -2.92 -21.60 1.48
N LEU A 210 -2.74 -22.88 1.79
CA LEU A 210 -3.39 -23.98 1.05
C LEU A 210 -4.86 -24.14 1.48
N HIS A 211 -5.24 -23.68 2.67
CA HIS A 211 -6.61 -23.77 3.17
C HIS A 211 -7.49 -22.65 2.58
N LYS A 212 -8.31 -22.99 1.58
CA LYS A 212 -8.97 -22.00 0.70
C LYS A 212 -10.10 -21.16 1.31
N TYR A 213 -10.55 -21.47 2.52
CA TYR A 213 -11.64 -20.74 3.20
C TYR A 213 -11.19 -20.02 4.47
N LEU A 214 -9.90 -20.06 4.80
CA LEU A 214 -9.42 -19.58 6.09
C LEU A 214 -9.45 -18.04 6.13
N TYR A 215 -10.12 -17.47 7.13
CA TYR A 215 -10.02 -16.04 7.41
C TYR A 215 -8.79 -15.77 8.28
N ALA A 216 -8.01 -14.73 7.94
CA ALA A 216 -6.91 -14.24 8.75
C ALA A 216 -5.89 -15.33 9.16
N SER A 217 -5.67 -16.33 8.30
CA SER A 217 -4.86 -17.53 8.57
C SER A 217 -5.19 -18.25 9.88
N GLY A 218 -6.43 -18.12 10.37
CA GLY A 218 -6.90 -18.72 11.62
C GLY A 218 -6.54 -17.92 12.89
N ASP A 219 -5.94 -16.73 12.76
CA ASP A 219 -5.58 -15.85 13.86
C ASP A 219 -6.24 -14.46 13.74
N PRO A 220 -7.59 -14.38 13.87
CA PRO A 220 -8.35 -13.14 13.68
C PRO A 220 -8.17 -12.11 14.80
N LEU A 221 -7.39 -12.43 15.86
CA LEU A 221 -7.06 -11.46 16.90
C LEU A 221 -5.87 -10.59 16.50
N ASN A 222 -4.91 -11.18 15.79
CA ASN A 222 -3.68 -10.50 15.38
C ASN A 222 -3.66 -10.13 13.89
N ARG A 223 -4.61 -10.64 13.10
CA ARG A 223 -4.66 -10.46 11.65
C ARG A 223 -6.08 -10.13 11.21
N PHE A 224 -6.19 -9.41 10.10
CA PHE A 224 -7.43 -9.10 9.42
C PHE A 224 -7.18 -9.09 7.91
N ASP A 225 -8.23 -9.25 7.09
CA ASP A 225 -8.15 -9.28 5.62
C ASP A 225 -9.14 -8.27 5.03
N PRO A 226 -8.74 -7.02 4.75
CA PRO A 226 -9.64 -6.01 4.19
C PRO A 226 -10.06 -6.30 2.75
N SER A 227 -9.19 -6.87 1.92
CA SER A 227 -9.50 -7.06 0.50
C SER A 227 -10.34 -8.31 0.23
N GLY A 228 -10.41 -9.20 1.22
CA GLY A 228 -10.96 -10.54 1.09
C GLY A 228 -10.15 -11.38 0.12
N ARG A 229 -8.85 -11.15 -0.03
CA ARG A 229 -7.95 -11.96 -0.88
C ARG A 229 -6.79 -12.45 -0.04
N PHE A 230 -6.31 -13.66 -0.31
CA PHE A 230 -5.02 -14.05 0.22
C PHE A 230 -3.92 -13.18 -0.41
N SER A 231 -3.39 -12.25 0.38
CA SER A 231 -2.27 -11.41 -0.03
C SER A 231 -1.22 -11.38 1.07
N ILE A 232 -0.06 -11.95 0.78
CA ILE A 232 1.21 -11.76 1.53
C ILE A 232 1.54 -10.28 1.75
N ALA A 233 1.04 -9.36 0.92
CA ALA A 233 1.19 -7.92 1.11
C ALA A 233 0.23 -7.34 2.16
N GLU A 234 -0.91 -7.98 2.43
CA GLU A 234 -1.93 -7.51 3.38
C GLU A 234 -1.72 -8.08 4.79
N GLU A 235 -1.12 -9.28 4.90
CA GLU A 235 -0.58 -9.80 6.17
C GLU A 235 0.54 -8.90 6.73
N VAL A 236 1.23 -8.16 5.85
CA VAL A 236 2.24 -7.15 6.21
C VAL A 236 1.60 -5.77 6.46
N ALA A 237 0.40 -5.48 5.92
CA ALA A 237 -0.28 -4.20 6.11
C ALA A 237 -0.86 -4.01 7.52
N ALA A 238 -1.18 -5.10 8.23
CA ALA A 238 -1.54 -5.07 9.66
C ALA A 238 -0.33 -4.85 10.60
N LEU A 239 0.89 -4.91 10.07
CA LEU A 239 2.14 -4.67 10.79
C LEU A 239 3.09 -3.82 9.94
N ASP A 240 2.84 -2.51 9.91
CA ASP A 240 3.81 -1.53 9.37
C ASP A 240 5.14 -1.47 10.19
N ILE A 241 5.41 -2.47 11.04
CA ILE A 241 6.71 -2.73 11.67
C ILE A 241 7.68 -3.34 10.66
N GLY A 242 7.24 -4.15 9.69
CA GLY A 242 8.14 -4.79 8.71
C GLY A 242 8.81 -3.78 7.77
N SER A 243 8.03 -2.83 7.25
CA SER A 243 8.54 -1.70 6.46
C SER A 243 9.43 -0.79 7.30
N ILE A 244 9.04 -0.46 8.52
CA ILE A 244 9.85 0.34 9.45
C ILE A 244 11.17 -0.39 9.79
N VAL A 245 11.16 -1.68 10.09
CA VAL A 245 12.35 -2.48 10.43
C VAL A 245 13.24 -2.69 9.19
N SER A 246 12.68 -2.91 8.00
CA SER A 246 13.44 -3.00 6.75
C SER A 246 14.10 -1.67 6.37
N ASN A 247 13.38 -0.55 6.55
CA ASN A 247 13.92 0.79 6.34
C ASN A 247 14.99 1.12 7.39
N LEU A 248 14.78 0.78 8.66
CA LEU A 248 15.77 0.92 9.73
C LEU A 248 17.01 0.06 9.46
N ALA A 249 16.84 -1.18 9.00
CA ALA A 249 17.95 -2.06 8.63
C ALA A 249 18.75 -1.50 7.45
N THR A 250 18.07 -0.96 6.44
CA THR A 250 18.70 -0.31 5.28
C THR A 250 19.48 0.94 5.71
N LEU A 251 18.92 1.76 6.61
CA LEU A 251 19.59 2.94 7.18
C LEU A 251 20.79 2.56 8.06
N MET A 252 20.70 1.47 8.83
CA MET A 252 21.82 0.93 9.61
C MET A 252 22.95 0.42 8.70
N ILE A 253 22.62 -0.27 7.59
CA ILE A 253 23.61 -0.79 6.64
C ILE A 253 24.30 0.37 5.90
N LYS A 254 23.53 1.35 5.40
CA LYS A 254 24.10 2.54 4.75
C LYS A 254 24.99 3.34 5.71
N GLY A 255 24.52 3.53 6.94
CA GLY A 255 25.30 4.13 8.01
C GLY A 255 26.60 3.37 8.28
N ALA A 256 26.53 2.04 8.36
CA ALA A 256 27.71 1.18 8.59
C ALA A 256 28.75 1.29 7.47
N LEU A 257 28.32 1.32 6.21
CA LEU A 257 29.21 1.46 5.06
C LEU A 257 29.92 2.81 5.04
N TRP A 258 29.17 3.89 5.26
CA TRP A 258 29.74 5.24 5.38
C TRP A 258 30.71 5.36 6.57
N GLY A 259 30.30 4.83 7.72
CA GLY A 259 31.12 4.79 8.92
C GLY A 259 32.40 3.99 8.71
N ALA A 260 32.34 2.83 8.04
CA ALA A 260 33.49 2.01 7.71
C ALA A 260 34.49 2.76 6.82
N ALA A 261 34.01 3.42 5.77
CA ALA A 261 34.84 4.21 4.86
C ALA A 261 35.51 5.39 5.58
N TYR A 262 34.76 6.12 6.41
CA TYR A 262 35.30 7.23 7.21
C TYR A 262 36.33 6.74 8.23
N GLY A 263 36.02 5.66 8.96
CA GLY A 263 36.90 5.09 9.98
C GLY A 263 38.20 4.50 9.40
N ALA A 264 38.14 3.89 8.22
CA ALA A 264 39.32 3.39 7.52
C ALA A 264 40.27 4.53 7.12
N GLY A 265 39.72 5.62 6.57
CA GLY A 265 40.53 6.78 6.19
C GLY A 265 41.10 7.54 7.38
N GLU A 266 40.31 7.75 8.45
CA GLU A 266 40.82 8.32 9.71
C GLU A 266 42.01 7.53 10.26
N ALA A 267 41.89 6.21 10.36
CA ALA A 267 42.96 5.37 10.87
C ALA A 267 44.20 5.40 9.97
N TYR A 268 44.02 5.40 8.65
CA TYR A 268 45.12 5.52 7.69
C TYR A 268 45.92 6.82 7.87
N PHE A 269 45.22 7.97 7.95
CA PHE A 269 45.88 9.27 8.08
C PHE A 269 46.50 9.49 9.47
N LYS A 270 45.97 8.85 10.52
CA LYS A 270 46.54 8.89 11.88
C LYS A 270 47.63 7.84 12.13
N GLY A 271 47.89 6.95 11.17
CA GLY A 271 48.83 5.83 11.34
C GLY A 271 48.35 4.78 12.35
N GLU A 272 47.04 4.67 12.55
CA GLU A 272 46.39 3.67 13.42
C GLU A 272 46.05 2.38 12.63
N ASP A 273 45.62 1.33 13.33
CA ASP A 273 45.17 0.10 12.68
C ASP A 273 43.89 0.35 11.85
N VAL A 274 44.02 0.20 10.53
CA VAL A 274 42.95 0.45 9.57
C VAL A 274 41.77 -0.52 9.76
N VAL A 275 42.03 -1.77 10.14
CA VAL A 275 40.99 -2.77 10.39
C VAL A 275 40.19 -2.38 11.63
N GLU A 276 40.88 -1.97 12.70
CA GLU A 276 40.23 -1.49 13.91
C GLU A 276 39.43 -0.19 13.68
N GLY A 277 39.99 0.74 12.91
CA GLY A 277 39.32 1.98 12.49
C GLY A 277 38.06 1.71 11.65
N THR A 278 38.13 0.77 10.71
CA THR A 278 36.99 0.34 9.88
C THR A 278 35.86 -0.23 10.74
N ILE A 279 36.18 -1.11 11.70
CA ILE A 279 35.18 -1.74 12.59
C ILE A 279 34.53 -0.71 13.53
N LYS A 280 35.34 0.18 14.13
CA LYS A 280 34.83 1.26 14.98
C LYS A 280 33.93 2.21 14.20
N GLY A 281 34.36 2.59 13.00
CA GLY A 281 33.59 3.42 12.07
C GLY A 281 32.26 2.80 11.70
N ALA A 282 32.23 1.52 11.30
CA ALA A 282 31.01 0.80 10.93
C ALA A 282 29.99 0.74 12.07
N LYS A 283 30.44 0.53 13.32
CA LYS A 283 29.56 0.48 14.50
C LYS A 283 28.89 1.82 14.78
N TRP A 284 29.66 2.91 14.75
CA TRP A 284 29.11 4.26 14.95
C TRP A 284 28.21 4.70 13.80
N GLY A 285 28.58 4.35 12.58
CA GLY A 285 27.76 4.57 11.39
C GLY A 285 26.41 3.86 11.46
N ALA A 286 26.39 2.58 11.86
CA ALA A 286 25.15 1.82 12.04
C ALA A 286 24.25 2.42 13.12
N LEU A 287 24.83 2.90 14.23
CA LEU A 287 24.08 3.46 15.35
C LEU A 287 23.42 4.81 15.01
N LEU A 288 24.12 5.66 14.26
CA LEU A 288 23.69 7.03 13.98
C LEU A 288 22.91 7.16 12.67
N GLY A 289 23.10 6.24 11.71
CA GLY A 289 22.43 6.25 10.41
C GLY A 289 20.91 6.41 10.48
N PRO A 290 20.19 5.66 11.35
CA PRO A 290 18.74 5.79 11.50
C PRO A 290 18.27 7.15 12.05
N LEU A 291 19.09 7.83 12.85
CA LEU A 291 18.68 9.10 13.51
C LEU A 291 18.50 10.24 12.49
N GLY A 292 19.23 10.20 11.38
CA GLY A 292 19.13 11.20 10.30
C GLY A 292 17.78 11.21 9.57
N ALA A 293 17.01 10.13 9.66
CA ALA A 293 15.67 10.00 9.06
C ALA A 293 14.54 10.51 9.99
N ILE A 294 14.85 10.83 11.26
CA ILE A 294 13.85 11.32 12.22
C ILE A 294 13.63 12.82 12.01
N ARG A 295 12.53 13.16 11.33
CA ARG A 295 12.19 14.52 10.88
C ARG A 295 12.23 15.60 11.98
N ILE A 296 11.87 15.26 13.22
CA ILE A 296 11.88 16.18 14.36
C ILE A 296 13.31 16.46 14.85
N LEU A 297 14.22 15.48 14.71
CA LEU A 297 15.62 15.60 15.13
C LEU A 297 16.52 16.13 14.01
N GLN A 298 16.10 16.02 12.76
CA GLN A 298 16.87 16.41 11.58
C GLN A 298 17.45 17.85 11.65
N PRO A 299 16.70 18.92 11.95
CA PRO A 299 17.29 20.26 12.02
C PRO A 299 18.37 20.40 13.11
N PHE A 300 18.23 19.67 14.22
CA PHE A 300 19.23 19.64 15.29
C PHE A 300 20.47 18.83 14.91
N LEU A 301 20.28 17.63 14.35
CA LEU A 301 21.35 16.73 13.94
C LEU A 301 22.18 17.29 12.79
N VAL A 302 21.54 17.94 11.82
CA VAL A 302 22.22 18.61 10.70
C VAL A 302 23.05 19.79 11.19
N SER A 303 22.50 20.62 12.08
CA SER A 303 23.23 21.75 12.66
C SER A 303 24.43 21.29 13.50
N ALA A 304 24.26 20.26 14.31
CA ALA A 304 25.33 19.67 15.11
C ALA A 304 26.40 19.00 14.23
N GLY A 305 26.00 18.23 13.21
CA GLY A 305 26.90 17.57 12.27
C GLY A 305 27.71 18.55 11.44
N LEU A 306 27.09 19.63 10.96
CA LEU A 306 27.77 20.69 10.23
C LEU A 306 28.82 21.39 11.11
N ALA A 307 28.48 21.71 12.35
CA ALA A 307 29.39 22.35 13.29
C ALA A 307 30.56 21.44 13.69
N LEU A 308 30.29 20.17 14.00
CA LEU A 308 31.30 19.18 14.38
C LEU A 308 32.23 18.83 13.22
N GLY A 309 31.70 18.71 12.00
CA GLY A 309 32.48 18.44 10.80
C GLY A 309 33.36 19.62 10.38
N ALA A 310 32.84 20.85 10.41
CA ALA A 310 33.65 22.03 10.16
C ALA A 310 34.77 22.19 11.21
N LYS A 311 34.46 21.91 12.48
CA LYS A 311 35.44 21.92 13.56
C LYS A 311 36.51 20.84 13.38
N SER A 312 36.15 19.61 12.97
CA SER A 312 37.12 18.53 12.80
C SER A 312 38.10 18.76 11.64
N VAL A 313 37.65 19.45 10.58
CA VAL A 313 38.51 19.93 9.48
C VAL A 313 39.44 21.04 9.97
N TYR A 314 38.90 22.02 10.70
CA TYR A 314 39.69 23.12 11.26
C TYR A 314 40.76 22.64 12.25
N ASP A 315 40.40 21.72 13.14
CA ASP A 315 41.33 21.15 14.13
C ASP A 315 42.47 20.40 13.41
N ALA A 316 42.18 19.56 12.41
CA ALA A 316 43.20 18.87 11.63
C ALA A 316 44.11 19.84 10.85
N TYR A 317 43.54 20.93 10.31
CA TYR A 317 44.32 21.95 9.62
C TYR A 317 45.22 22.73 10.58
N ARG A 318 44.70 23.10 11.76
CA ARG A 318 45.45 23.79 12.82
C ARG A 318 46.59 22.93 13.34
N ASP A 319 46.36 21.63 13.44
CA ASP A 319 47.35 20.66 13.93
C ASP A 319 48.33 20.23 12.79
N GLU A 320 48.32 20.93 11.65
CA GLU A 320 49.19 20.74 10.47
C GLU A 320 49.04 19.38 9.76
N GLU A 321 47.94 18.65 10.03
CA GLU A 321 47.60 17.38 9.41
C GLU A 321 46.82 17.59 8.10
N TYR A 322 47.45 18.23 7.11
CA TYR A 322 46.79 18.67 5.88
C TYR A 322 46.11 17.54 5.08
N GLY A 323 46.70 16.35 5.07
CA GLY A 323 46.11 15.17 4.43
C GLY A 323 44.81 14.72 5.12
N LEU A 324 44.80 14.72 6.46
CA LEU A 324 43.61 14.42 7.24
C LEU A 324 42.56 15.52 7.12
N ALA A 325 42.97 16.78 7.09
CA ALA A 325 42.08 17.92 6.89
C ALA A 325 41.37 17.86 5.52
N LEU A 326 42.10 17.52 4.45
CA LEU A 326 41.53 17.33 3.11
C LEU A 326 40.55 16.14 3.08
N PHE A 327 40.93 15.01 3.67
CA PHE A 327 40.07 13.82 3.77
C PHE A 327 38.76 14.13 4.52
N ARG A 328 38.85 14.75 5.70
CA ARG A 328 37.68 15.17 6.48
C ARG A 328 36.81 16.16 5.72
N GLY A 329 37.42 17.08 4.97
CA GLY A 329 36.71 18.06 4.13
C GLY A 329 35.90 17.43 3.01
N ILE A 330 36.45 16.41 2.33
CA ILE A 330 35.74 15.67 1.27
C ILE A 330 34.55 14.92 1.85
N PHE A 331 34.73 14.19 2.96
CA PHE A 331 33.65 13.47 3.64
C PHE A 331 32.58 14.42 4.20
N PHE A 332 32.98 15.57 4.72
CA PHE A 332 32.06 16.61 5.20
C PHE A 332 31.12 17.12 4.10
N VAL A 333 31.67 17.47 2.94
CA VAL A 333 30.89 17.95 1.79
C VAL A 333 29.97 16.85 1.25
N ALA A 334 30.46 15.62 1.17
CA ALA A 334 29.68 14.48 0.70
C ALA A 334 28.48 14.17 1.65
N ALA A 335 28.71 14.18 2.96
CA ALA A 335 27.66 13.97 3.96
C ALA A 335 26.64 15.12 3.99
N ALA A 336 27.10 16.37 3.88
CA ALA A 336 26.22 17.54 3.80
C ALA A 336 25.33 17.49 2.55
N ARG A 337 25.88 17.05 1.40
CA ARG A 337 25.12 16.87 0.16
C ARG A 337 24.02 15.83 0.32
N GLU A 338 24.34 14.66 0.88
CA GLU A 338 23.38 13.56 1.08
C GLU A 338 22.18 13.95 1.96
N VAL A 339 22.42 14.78 2.98
CA VAL A 339 21.39 15.34 3.86
C VAL A 339 20.49 16.37 3.15
N ILE A 340 21.03 17.12 2.20
CA ILE A 340 20.30 18.16 1.45
C ILE A 340 19.54 17.55 0.26
N THR A 341 20.11 16.52 -0.38
CA THR A 341 19.50 15.84 -1.54
C THR A 341 18.51 14.75 -1.16
N SER A 342 18.46 14.31 0.09
CA SER A 342 17.42 13.41 0.60
C SER A 342 16.13 14.19 0.88
N GLY A 343 15.56 14.74 -0.19
CA GLY A 343 14.11 14.92 -0.26
C GLY A 343 13.44 13.58 0.09
N THR A 344 12.36 13.65 0.86
CA THR A 344 11.55 12.49 1.27
C THR A 344 11.45 11.44 0.17
N PRO A 345 11.67 10.14 0.46
CA PRO A 345 11.18 9.09 -0.42
C PRO A 345 9.66 9.26 -0.48
N SER A 346 9.14 9.77 -1.59
CA SER A 346 7.73 9.63 -1.90
C SER A 346 7.47 8.14 -2.12
N LEU A 347 6.43 7.62 -1.48
CA LEU A 347 5.90 6.28 -1.66
C LEU A 347 5.51 6.07 -3.14
N ASN A 348 6.46 5.61 -3.95
CA ASN A 348 6.17 4.91 -5.19
C ASN A 348 7.00 3.63 -5.17
N THR A 349 6.29 2.51 -4.99
CA THR A 349 6.77 1.14 -4.88
C THR A 349 7.13 0.54 -6.25
N GLY A 350 7.74 1.34 -7.12
CA GLY A 350 8.10 0.89 -8.44
C GLY A 350 9.50 0.31 -8.54
N GLU A 351 9.69 -0.60 -9.50
CA GLU A 351 11.02 -1.08 -9.93
C GLU A 351 11.42 -0.52 -11.30
N VAL A 352 10.60 0.34 -11.91
CA VAL A 352 10.76 0.78 -13.30
C VAL A 352 11.27 2.21 -13.35
N GLY A 353 12.39 2.43 -14.03
CA GLY A 353 12.93 3.76 -14.33
C GLY A 353 12.60 4.21 -15.76
N VAL A 354 12.49 5.53 -15.96
CA VAL A 354 12.38 6.17 -17.28
C VAL A 354 13.75 6.71 -17.71
N TYR A 355 14.14 6.45 -18.95
CA TYR A 355 15.41 6.90 -19.52
C TYR A 355 15.19 7.59 -20.86
N ARG A 356 16.18 8.38 -21.29
CA ARG A 356 16.25 9.00 -22.61
C ARG A 356 17.61 8.81 -23.27
N SER A 357 17.68 9.07 -24.57
CA SER A 357 18.93 9.20 -25.32
C SER A 357 18.96 10.58 -25.96
N ILE A 358 20.08 11.27 -25.85
CA ILE A 358 20.32 12.57 -26.47
C ILE A 358 21.28 12.36 -27.63
N ASN A 359 20.97 12.94 -28.79
CA ASN A 359 21.89 12.96 -29.90
C ASN A 359 23.07 13.89 -29.56
N PRO A 360 24.33 13.40 -29.56
CA PRO A 360 25.48 14.20 -29.15
C PRO A 360 25.82 15.33 -30.14
N GLU A 361 25.34 15.27 -31.39
CA GLU A 361 25.59 16.27 -32.43
C GLU A 361 24.55 17.39 -32.41
N THR A 362 23.28 17.08 -32.13
CA THR A 362 22.17 18.06 -32.17
C THR A 362 21.70 18.50 -30.78
N GLY A 363 22.02 17.75 -29.72
CA GLY A 363 21.51 17.98 -28.37
C GLY A 363 20.02 17.62 -28.20
N GLU A 364 19.37 17.09 -29.23
CA GLU A 364 17.96 16.73 -29.20
C GLU A 364 17.74 15.33 -28.63
N VAL A 365 16.62 15.13 -27.94
CA VAL A 365 16.20 13.81 -27.46
C VAL A 365 15.76 12.97 -28.66
N GLN A 366 16.43 11.83 -28.87
CA GLN A 366 16.20 10.92 -29.99
C GLN A 366 15.58 9.57 -29.57
N TYR A 367 15.53 9.29 -28.26
CA TYR A 367 14.93 8.07 -27.72
C TYR A 367 14.39 8.31 -26.31
N VAL A 368 13.29 7.68 -25.97
CA VAL A 368 12.80 7.54 -24.58
C VAL A 368 12.30 6.12 -24.36
N GLY A 369 12.41 5.63 -23.13
CA GLY A 369 11.92 4.31 -22.80
C GLY A 369 11.88 4.02 -21.31
N ILE A 370 11.36 2.84 -20.97
CA ILE A 370 11.29 2.35 -19.58
C ILE A 370 12.08 1.06 -19.39
N THR A 371 12.62 0.86 -18.19
CA THR A 371 13.34 -0.37 -17.86
C THR A 371 13.30 -0.69 -16.37
N LYS A 372 13.36 -1.98 -16.03
CA LYS A 372 13.58 -2.46 -14.66
C LYS A 372 15.06 -2.52 -14.27
N SER A 373 15.94 -2.52 -15.27
CA SER A 373 17.39 -2.57 -15.08
C SER A 373 18.03 -1.64 -16.09
N PHE A 374 18.58 -0.54 -15.61
CA PHE A 374 19.20 0.47 -16.47
C PHE A 374 20.49 -0.03 -17.10
N GLU A 375 21.38 -0.64 -16.32
CA GLU A 375 22.66 -1.16 -16.80
C GLU A 375 22.49 -2.19 -17.93
N ALA A 376 21.57 -3.16 -17.76
CA ALA A 376 21.29 -4.16 -18.78
C ALA A 376 20.69 -3.52 -20.05
N ARG A 377 19.86 -2.50 -19.90
CA ARG A 377 19.23 -1.78 -21.01
C ARG A 377 20.19 -0.87 -21.75
N ALA A 378 21.08 -0.17 -21.04
CA ALA A 378 22.14 0.65 -21.60
C ALA A 378 23.09 -0.20 -22.45
N ALA A 379 23.52 -1.35 -21.91
CA ALA A 379 24.35 -2.30 -22.65
C ALA A 379 23.65 -2.85 -23.91
N ALA A 380 22.34 -3.08 -23.86
CA ALA A 380 21.58 -3.53 -25.03
C ALA A 380 21.46 -2.44 -26.11
N HIS A 381 21.11 -1.20 -25.73
CA HIS A 381 20.98 -0.09 -26.68
C HIS A 381 22.30 0.29 -27.33
N LEU A 382 23.41 0.25 -26.58
CA LEU A 382 24.74 0.48 -27.14
C LEU A 382 25.10 -0.60 -28.19
N ARG A 383 24.79 -1.87 -27.93
CA ARG A 383 25.05 -2.97 -28.87
C ARG A 383 24.12 -3.00 -30.08
N GLU A 384 22.83 -2.78 -29.88
CA GLU A 384 21.80 -2.98 -30.91
C GLU A 384 21.56 -1.73 -31.76
N LYS A 385 21.69 -0.55 -31.16
CA LYS A 385 21.33 0.73 -31.78
C LYS A 385 22.47 1.75 -31.82
N GLY A 386 23.59 1.47 -31.14
CA GLY A 386 24.73 2.37 -31.07
C GLY A 386 24.42 3.67 -30.33
N ILE A 387 23.43 3.67 -29.43
CA ILE A 387 23.03 4.87 -28.67
C ILE A 387 23.39 4.71 -27.20
N GLU A 388 23.83 5.81 -26.60
CA GLU A 388 23.94 5.95 -25.15
C GLU A 388 22.61 6.43 -24.58
N ILE A 389 22.27 5.93 -23.39
CA ILE A 389 21.05 6.32 -22.67
C ILE A 389 21.46 6.89 -21.31
N GLU A 390 20.62 7.79 -20.79
CA GLU A 390 20.72 8.36 -19.45
C GLU A 390 19.38 8.21 -18.73
N GLU A 391 19.41 7.93 -17.42
CA GLU A 391 18.21 7.99 -16.60
C GLU A 391 17.76 9.43 -16.43
N ILE A 392 16.44 9.64 -16.40
CA ILE A 392 15.88 10.96 -16.07
C ILE A 392 15.77 11.05 -14.55
N GLU A 393 16.39 12.07 -13.97
CA GLU A 393 16.41 12.27 -12.51
C GLU A 393 14.99 12.31 -11.93
N HIS A 394 14.81 11.73 -10.74
CA HIS A 394 13.53 11.64 -10.03
C HIS A 394 12.43 10.80 -10.70
N LEU A 395 12.74 10.08 -11.79
CA LEU A 395 11.85 9.12 -12.45
C LEU A 395 12.33 7.67 -12.28
N GLN A 396 13.06 7.39 -11.20
CA GLN A 396 13.42 6.06 -10.74
C GLN A 396 12.32 5.52 -9.81
N ASN A 397 12.09 4.20 -9.83
CA ASN A 397 11.15 3.50 -8.96
C ASN A 397 9.66 3.84 -9.20
N LEU A 398 9.26 3.94 -10.46
CA LEU A 398 7.86 4.07 -10.85
C LEU A 398 7.20 2.69 -11.06
N SER A 399 5.88 2.61 -10.81
CA SER A 399 5.11 1.45 -11.25
C SER A 399 5.23 1.32 -12.77
N ARG A 400 5.01 0.13 -13.33
CA ARG A 400 5.09 -0.05 -14.78
C ARG A 400 4.12 0.87 -15.54
N ASP A 401 2.94 1.09 -14.98
CA ASP A 401 1.88 1.90 -15.60
C ASP A 401 2.17 3.41 -15.48
N ASP A 402 2.72 3.85 -14.34
CA ASP A 402 3.21 5.22 -14.16
C ASP A 402 4.39 5.50 -15.10
N ALA A 403 5.37 4.60 -15.17
CA ALA A 403 6.51 4.71 -16.08
C ALA A 403 6.05 4.76 -17.55
N ARG A 404 5.05 3.94 -17.93
CA ARG A 404 4.44 3.98 -19.26
C ARG A 404 3.70 5.28 -19.54
N SER A 405 3.02 5.84 -18.55
CA SER A 405 2.32 7.12 -18.67
C SER A 405 3.31 8.26 -18.89
N VAL A 406 4.41 8.28 -18.13
CA VAL A 406 5.50 9.24 -18.31
C VAL A 406 6.18 9.07 -19.67
N GLU A 407 6.52 7.84 -20.08
CA GLU A 407 7.10 7.56 -21.40
C GLU A 407 6.19 8.05 -22.53
N GLN A 408 4.88 7.86 -22.44
CA GLN A 408 3.92 8.32 -23.45
C GLN A 408 3.90 9.86 -23.56
N VAL A 409 3.90 10.58 -22.43
CA VAL A 409 3.99 12.05 -22.43
C VAL A 409 5.30 12.51 -23.06
N LEU A 410 6.43 11.88 -22.72
CA LEU A 410 7.73 12.26 -23.28
C LEU A 410 7.83 11.95 -24.78
N ILE A 411 7.19 10.87 -25.26
CA ILE A 411 7.09 10.58 -26.69
C ILE A 411 6.39 11.73 -27.43
N GLU A 412 5.32 12.29 -26.86
CA GLU A 412 4.58 13.39 -27.47
C GLU A 412 5.32 14.72 -27.37
N TYR A 413 5.89 15.01 -26.20
CA TYR A 413 6.67 16.22 -25.95
C TYR A 413 7.86 16.34 -26.91
N TYR A 414 8.59 15.25 -27.13
CA TYR A 414 9.74 15.21 -28.06
C TYR A 414 9.37 14.81 -29.49
N GLY A 415 8.08 14.64 -29.80
CA GLY A 415 7.62 14.29 -31.14
C GLY A 415 8.01 12.90 -31.64
N LEU A 416 8.44 11.97 -30.78
CA LEU A 416 9.01 10.65 -31.11
C LEU A 416 7.99 9.60 -31.63
N GLY A 417 6.80 10.04 -32.05
CA GLY A 417 5.74 9.17 -32.56
C GLY A 417 6.04 8.61 -33.95
N LYS A 418 5.41 7.46 -34.27
CA LYS A 418 5.59 6.68 -35.51
C LYS A 418 5.45 7.46 -36.84
N ASN A 419 4.87 8.66 -36.81
CA ASN A 419 4.59 9.51 -37.97
C ASN A 419 5.13 10.97 -37.88
N GLN A 420 5.88 11.34 -36.84
CA GLN A 420 6.46 12.70 -36.68
C GLN A 420 7.87 12.74 -36.01
N GLY A 421 8.45 11.60 -35.62
CA GLY A 421 9.69 11.58 -34.83
C GLY A 421 11.02 11.50 -35.58
N THR A 422 12.08 11.83 -34.86
CA THR A 422 13.49 11.67 -35.27
C THR A 422 13.82 10.21 -35.59
N LEU A 423 14.74 10.01 -36.55
CA LEU A 423 14.96 8.79 -37.35
C LEU A 423 15.16 7.47 -36.57
N LEU A 424 15.52 7.52 -35.28
CA LEU A 424 15.92 6.35 -34.50
C LEU A 424 14.77 5.66 -33.78
N ASN A 425 13.62 6.32 -33.57
CA ASN A 425 12.60 5.81 -32.67
C ASN A 425 11.19 5.88 -33.25
N LYS A 426 10.77 4.81 -33.92
CA LYS A 426 9.36 4.56 -34.27
C LYS A 426 8.73 3.66 -33.20
N ILE A 427 8.58 4.14 -31.97
CA ILE A 427 7.86 3.40 -30.92
C ILE A 427 6.38 3.34 -31.29
N ASN A 428 5.72 2.22 -30.98
CA ASN A 428 4.27 2.17 -30.98
C ASN A 428 3.76 3.04 -29.81
N SER A 429 3.54 4.32 -30.08
CA SER A 429 2.74 5.18 -29.21
C SER A 429 1.34 4.59 -29.06
N ILE A 430 0.72 4.79 -27.91
CA ILE A 430 -0.69 4.42 -27.75
C ILE A 430 -1.52 5.30 -28.69
N ALA A 431 -2.48 4.69 -29.40
CA ALA A 431 -3.31 5.44 -30.33
C ALA A 431 -4.20 6.44 -29.57
N PRO A 432 -4.39 7.68 -30.06
CA PRO A 432 -5.31 8.64 -29.47
C PRO A 432 -6.77 8.15 -29.36
N SER A 433 -7.13 7.12 -30.14
CA SER A 433 -8.43 6.45 -30.08
C SER A 433 -8.58 5.49 -28.90
N ASN A 434 -7.53 5.22 -28.12
CA ASN A 434 -7.60 4.39 -26.92
C ASN A 434 -8.28 5.18 -25.78
N PRO A 435 -9.33 4.64 -25.13
CA PRO A 435 -10.01 5.31 -24.02
C PRO A 435 -9.08 5.74 -22.87
N LYS A 436 -7.97 5.01 -22.64
CA LYS A 436 -7.00 5.30 -21.57
C LYS A 436 -6.00 6.40 -21.92
N TYR A 437 -5.98 6.88 -23.18
CA TYR A 437 -4.96 7.82 -23.67
C TYR A 437 -4.97 9.15 -22.89
N ALA A 438 -6.15 9.74 -22.68
CA ALA A 438 -6.28 11.01 -21.96
C ALA A 438 -5.87 10.89 -20.47
N ASP A 439 -6.24 9.79 -19.82
CA ASP A 439 -5.91 9.55 -18.41
C ASP A 439 -4.41 9.32 -18.21
N MET A 440 -3.77 8.60 -19.12
CA MET A 440 -2.32 8.40 -19.09
C MET A 440 -1.54 9.69 -19.33
N LEU A 441 -1.98 10.56 -20.25
CA LEU A 441 -1.34 11.85 -20.45
C LEU A 441 -1.46 12.74 -19.21
N ARG A 442 -2.64 12.77 -18.58
CA ARG A 442 -2.86 13.49 -17.32
C ARG A 442 -1.94 12.95 -16.22
N ARG A 443 -1.91 11.62 -16.01
CA ARG A 443 -1.08 10.99 -14.98
C ARG A 443 0.42 11.17 -15.22
N GLY A 444 0.88 11.02 -16.46
CA GLY A 444 2.28 11.24 -16.83
C GLY A 444 2.71 12.69 -16.59
N ASN A 445 1.85 13.67 -16.91
CA ASN A 445 2.11 15.08 -16.66
C ASN A 445 2.24 15.40 -15.16
N GLU A 446 1.36 14.84 -14.33
CA GLU A 446 1.43 15.00 -12.88
C GLU A 446 2.76 14.47 -12.31
N ILE A 447 3.20 13.30 -12.77
CA ILE A 447 4.47 12.70 -12.32
C ILE A 447 5.66 13.54 -12.78
N LEU A 448 5.66 14.02 -14.02
CA LEU A 448 6.72 14.89 -14.54
C LEU A 448 6.79 16.23 -13.79
N GLN A 449 5.66 16.81 -13.41
CA GLN A 449 5.60 18.02 -12.57
C GLN A 449 6.17 17.77 -11.18
N GLN A 450 5.84 16.64 -10.55
CA GLN A 450 6.38 16.26 -9.24
C GLN A 450 7.88 15.99 -9.29
N ALA A 451 8.37 15.43 -10.40
CA ALA A 451 9.79 15.20 -10.66
C ALA A 451 10.57 16.49 -11.01
N GLY A 452 9.91 17.65 -11.05
CA GLY A 452 10.55 18.93 -11.37
C GLY A 452 10.99 19.04 -12.83
N PHE A 453 10.37 18.26 -13.73
CA PHE A 453 10.68 18.32 -15.15
C PHE A 453 10.28 19.69 -15.72
N PRO A 454 11.18 20.40 -16.43
CA PRO A 454 10.90 21.75 -16.90
C PRO A 454 9.81 21.72 -17.97
N TRP A 455 8.72 22.42 -17.71
CA TRP A 455 7.77 22.84 -18.74
C TRP A 455 8.25 24.19 -19.27
N GLU A 456 8.62 24.26 -20.54
CA GLU A 456 8.70 25.52 -21.29
C GLU A 456 7.73 25.50 -22.46
#